data_AF-A0A936WZT1-F1
#
_entry.id   AF-A0A936WZT1-F1
#
_cell.length_a   1.000
_cell.length_b   1.000
_cell.length_c   1.000
_cell.angle_alpha   90.00
_cell.angle_beta   90.00
_cell.angle_gamma   90.00
#
_symmetry.space_group_name_H-M   'P 1'
#
loop_
_entity.id
_entity.type
_entity.pdbx_description
1 polymer ?
#
loop_
_entity_poly.entity_id
_entity_poly.type
_entity_poly.pdbx_seq_one_letter_code
_entity_poly.pdbx_strand_id
1 'polypeptide(L)'
;MKLFSKTIIIGTALVATLGTGCKKAWFDINKDPNNAVESNISPDLVAPFALLNTANRTGTGFGYLNNWLGYWAPGANYAPGVEEQSYNITTNFGAGTFNAIYDNAYDYVFMERAAKERGQGFYEGMAKIMKSHNFAQLVDMYNDIPYFEALQGLKAIQPKYDDAKAVYEDLIKQIDSGMLLIKGSVIADNINIANADIMFHDDKDMWAKFGNTLKLRFH
;
A
#
# COMPACT_ATOMS: atom_id res chain seq x y z
N MET A 1 -18.74 -47.87 57.26
CA MET A 1 -18.41 -46.46 56.93
C MET A 1 -17.16 -46.24 56.06
N LYS A 2 -16.17 -47.16 55.98
CA LYS A 2 -14.92 -46.93 55.22
C LYS A 2 -15.00 -47.13 53.69
N LEU A 3 -16.05 -47.79 53.18
CA LEU A 3 -16.23 -48.04 51.74
C LEU A 3 -16.84 -46.84 50.99
N PHE A 4 -17.75 -46.09 51.63
CA PHE A 4 -18.41 -44.93 51.02
C PHE A 4 -17.47 -43.72 50.82
N SER A 5 -16.47 -43.51 51.69
CA SER A 5 -15.54 -42.39 51.50
C SER A 5 -14.55 -42.62 50.36
N LYS A 6 -14.17 -43.88 50.07
CA LYS A 6 -13.29 -44.22 48.94
C LYS A 6 -13.98 -43.99 47.59
N THR A 7 -15.27 -44.31 47.48
CA THR A 7 -16.05 -44.09 46.25
C THR A 7 -16.26 -42.60 45.95
N ILE A 8 -16.46 -41.77 46.99
CA ILE A 8 -16.58 -40.31 46.85
C ILE A 8 -15.25 -39.69 46.42
N ILE A 9 -14.12 -40.14 46.99
CA ILE A 9 -12.79 -39.63 46.61
C ILE A 9 -12.43 -40.00 45.15
N ILE A 10 -12.78 -41.22 44.70
CA ILE A 10 -12.55 -41.65 43.31
C ILE A 10 -13.46 -40.88 42.33
N GLY A 11 -14.73 -40.64 42.70
CA GLY A 11 -15.66 -39.84 41.89
C GLY A 11 -15.23 -38.38 41.75
N THR A 12 -14.64 -37.79 42.79
CA THR A 12 -14.17 -36.39 42.77
C THR A 12 -12.88 -36.23 41.96
N ALA A 13 -11.99 -37.23 41.98
CA ALA A 13 -10.78 -37.25 41.16
C ALA A 13 -11.06 -37.45 39.65
N LEU A 14 -12.14 -38.18 39.30
CA LEU A 14 -12.56 -38.39 37.92
C LEU A 14 -13.21 -37.13 37.30
N VAL A 15 -13.89 -36.31 38.11
CA VAL A 15 -14.47 -35.03 37.64
C VAL A 15 -13.40 -33.94 37.48
N ALA A 16 -12.33 -33.96 38.28
CA ALA A 16 -11.23 -33.00 38.17
C ALA A 16 -10.37 -33.17 36.90
N THR A 17 -10.39 -34.35 36.26
CA THR A 17 -9.63 -34.62 35.03
C THR A 17 -10.39 -34.30 33.74
N LEU A 18 -11.69 -34.02 33.82
CA LEU A 18 -12.51 -33.58 32.68
C LEU A 18 -12.36 -32.09 32.35
N GLY A 19 -11.70 -31.31 33.22
CA GLY A 19 -11.48 -29.87 33.04
C GLY A 19 -10.24 -29.49 32.23
N THR A 20 -9.32 -30.42 31.96
CA THR A 20 -8.14 -30.19 31.11
C THR A 20 -8.47 -30.55 29.65
N GLY A 21 -9.59 -30.04 29.14
CA GLY A 21 -9.86 -30.06 27.71
C GLY A 21 -8.76 -29.31 26.98
N CYS A 22 -8.22 -29.92 25.93
CA CYS A 22 -7.20 -29.33 25.06
C CYS A 22 -7.48 -27.84 24.84
N LYS A 23 -6.46 -26.99 25.03
CA LYS A 23 -6.57 -25.55 24.74
C LYS A 23 -7.15 -25.41 23.33
N LYS A 24 -8.36 -24.86 23.20
CA LYS A 24 -9.02 -24.66 21.89
C LYS A 24 -8.11 -23.94 20.88
N ALA A 25 -7.15 -23.16 21.38
CA ALA A 25 -6.09 -22.52 20.61
C ALA A 25 -5.20 -23.48 19.78
N TRP A 26 -5.06 -24.76 20.14
CA TRP A 26 -4.27 -25.72 19.36
C TRP A 26 -4.98 -26.19 18.07
N PHE A 27 -6.30 -26.06 18.01
CA PHE A 27 -7.09 -26.37 16.82
C PHE A 27 -7.31 -25.15 15.90
N ASP A 28 -6.75 -23.99 16.24
CA ASP A 28 -6.77 -22.80 15.37
C ASP A 28 -5.67 -22.91 14.31
N ILE A 29 -5.82 -23.88 13.41
CA ILE A 29 -4.93 -24.14 12.27
C ILE A 29 -5.19 -23.19 11.08
N ASN A 30 -6.18 -22.30 11.22
CA ASN A 30 -6.56 -21.33 10.18
C ASN A 30 -5.72 -20.05 10.22
N LYS A 31 -4.73 -19.97 11.12
CA LYS A 31 -3.68 -18.96 11.04
C LYS A 31 -2.57 -19.49 10.16
N ASP A 32 -2.51 -18.97 8.94
CA ASP A 32 -1.44 -19.30 8.01
C ASP A 32 -0.08 -18.91 8.62
N PRO A 33 0.79 -19.88 8.94
CA PRO A 33 2.09 -19.59 9.55
C PRO A 33 3.06 -18.92 8.57
N ASN A 34 2.74 -18.89 7.26
CA ASN A 34 3.60 -18.33 6.22
C ASN A 34 3.23 -16.89 5.87
N ASN A 35 2.07 -16.40 6.32
CA ASN A 35 1.63 -15.04 6.05
C ASN A 35 1.84 -14.16 7.28
N ALA A 36 2.38 -12.96 7.06
CA ALA A 36 2.54 -11.98 8.12
C ALA A 36 1.16 -11.56 8.65
N VAL A 37 1.01 -11.53 9.97
CA VAL A 37 -0.19 -10.98 10.60
C VAL A 37 -0.11 -9.46 10.47
N GLU A 38 -1.11 -8.83 9.85
CA GLU A 38 -1.15 -7.39 9.54
C GLU A 38 -0.83 -6.49 10.76
N SER A 39 -1.22 -6.91 11.96
CA SER A 39 -0.89 -6.21 13.21
C SER A 39 0.60 -6.11 13.53
N ASN A 40 1.40 -7.04 12.99
CA ASN A 40 2.85 -7.14 13.25
C ASN A 40 3.69 -6.57 12.10
N ILE A 41 3.06 -6.16 10.99
CA ILE A 41 3.78 -5.53 9.88
C ILE A 41 3.97 -4.06 10.23
N SER A 42 5.23 -3.65 10.39
CA SER A 42 5.61 -2.26 10.63
C SER A 42 5.88 -1.52 9.31
N PRO A 43 5.67 -0.19 9.26
CA PRO A 43 5.88 0.61 8.05
C PRO A 43 7.25 0.44 7.38
N ASP A 44 8.31 0.23 8.16
CA ASP A 44 9.68 0.07 7.67
C ASP A 44 9.87 -1.20 6.81
N LEU A 45 9.03 -2.21 7.00
CA LEU A 45 9.07 -3.45 6.20
C LEU A 45 8.37 -3.29 4.84
N VAL A 46 7.45 -2.32 4.72
CA VAL A 46 6.65 -2.09 3.50
C VAL A 46 7.25 -0.97 2.66
N ALA A 47 7.77 0.08 3.30
CA ALA A 47 8.25 1.30 2.64
C ALA A 47 9.25 1.05 1.49
N PRO A 48 10.33 0.26 1.64
CA PRO A 48 11.30 0.04 0.56
C PRO A 48 10.66 -0.56 -0.69
N PHE A 49 9.79 -1.56 -0.49
CA PHE A 49 9.16 -2.28 -1.59
C PHE A 49 8.14 -1.40 -2.33
N ALA A 50 7.32 -0.65 -1.59
CA ALA A 50 6.36 0.28 -2.19
C ALA A 50 7.06 1.39 -2.99
N LEU A 51 8.14 1.98 -2.44
CA LEU A 51 8.96 2.97 -3.15
C LEU A 51 9.61 2.38 -4.42
N LEU A 52 10.18 1.17 -4.32
CA LEU A 52 10.77 0.48 -5.46
C LEU A 52 9.73 0.18 -6.55
N ASN A 53 8.53 -0.26 -6.17
CA ASN A 53 7.46 -0.50 -7.12
C ASN A 53 7.05 0.79 -7.84
N THR A 54 6.90 1.89 -7.11
CA THR A 54 6.62 3.21 -7.73
C THR A 54 7.69 3.60 -8.75
N ALA A 55 8.97 3.42 -8.39
CA ALA A 55 10.09 3.69 -9.29
C ALA A 55 10.06 2.80 -10.54
N ASN A 56 9.87 1.49 -10.38
CA ASN A 56 9.78 0.54 -11.50
C ASN A 56 8.62 0.89 -12.44
N ARG A 57 7.44 1.20 -11.90
CA ARG A 57 6.24 1.54 -12.69
C ARG A 57 6.45 2.85 -13.46
N THR A 58 6.99 3.87 -12.80
CA THR A 58 7.26 5.16 -13.43
C THR A 58 8.32 5.04 -14.53
N GLY A 59 9.37 4.24 -14.28
CA GLY A 59 10.49 4.09 -15.21
C GLY A 59 10.21 3.15 -16.40
N THR A 60 9.31 2.17 -16.25
CA THR A 60 9.12 1.11 -17.26
C THR A 60 7.66 0.86 -17.67
N GLY A 61 6.68 1.28 -16.88
CA GLY A 61 5.26 0.96 -17.06
C GLY A 61 4.57 1.69 -18.22
N PHE A 62 5.23 2.67 -18.82
CA PHE A 62 4.66 3.55 -19.85
C PHE A 62 5.44 3.53 -21.17
N GLY A 63 6.08 2.41 -21.51
CA GLY A 63 6.88 2.26 -22.73
C GLY A 63 6.14 2.67 -24.02
N TYR A 64 4.85 2.37 -24.11
CA TYR A 64 4.00 2.75 -25.25
C TYR A 64 3.89 4.28 -25.44
N LEU A 65 3.93 5.07 -24.36
CA LEU A 65 3.93 6.53 -24.46
C LEU A 65 5.21 7.03 -25.16
N ASN A 66 6.35 6.38 -24.96
CA ASN A 66 7.58 6.78 -25.66
C ASN A 66 7.46 6.61 -27.18
N ASN A 67 6.73 5.60 -27.64
CA ASN A 67 6.42 5.44 -29.07
C ASN A 67 5.45 6.53 -29.55
N TRP A 68 4.38 6.82 -28.82
CA TRP A 68 3.40 7.85 -29.20
C TRP A 68 3.95 9.28 -29.17
N LEU A 69 4.84 9.57 -28.23
CA LEU A 69 5.52 10.86 -28.13
C LEU A 69 6.70 10.99 -29.11
N GLY A 70 7.02 9.93 -29.87
CA GLY A 70 8.09 9.92 -30.86
C GLY A 70 9.50 9.85 -30.27
N TYR A 71 9.65 9.52 -28.98
CA TYR A 71 10.95 9.27 -28.37
C TYR A 71 11.56 7.94 -28.84
N TRP A 72 10.72 6.94 -29.11
CA TRP A 72 11.12 5.63 -29.62
C TRP A 72 10.53 5.38 -31.01
N ALA A 73 11.27 4.63 -31.82
CA ALA A 73 10.85 4.17 -33.13
C ALA A 73 11.18 2.68 -33.29
N PRO A 74 10.42 1.93 -34.11
CA PRO A 74 10.71 0.54 -34.42
C PRO A 74 12.13 0.38 -34.95
N GLY A 75 12.90 -0.55 -34.37
CA GLY A 75 14.17 -0.98 -34.95
C GLY A 75 13.91 -1.91 -36.16
N ALA A 76 14.92 -2.12 -37.00
CA ALA A 76 14.79 -2.95 -38.20
C ALA A 76 14.27 -4.38 -37.95
N ASN A 77 14.45 -4.91 -36.73
CA ASN A 77 14.08 -6.27 -36.34
C ASN A 77 12.99 -6.32 -35.25
N TYR A 78 12.42 -5.18 -34.86
CA TYR A 78 11.39 -5.09 -33.82
C TYR A 78 10.34 -4.06 -34.22
N ALA A 79 9.14 -4.55 -34.53
CA ALA A 79 7.96 -3.71 -34.64
C ALA A 79 7.24 -3.70 -33.28
N PRO A 80 7.15 -2.55 -32.58
CA PRO A 80 6.19 -2.34 -31.50
C PRO A 80 4.80 -2.86 -31.93
N GLY A 81 4.01 -3.33 -30.96
CA GLY A 81 2.74 -3.99 -31.23
C GLY A 81 1.88 -3.18 -32.19
N VAL A 82 1.25 -3.85 -33.15
CA VAL A 82 0.42 -3.20 -34.18
C VAL A 82 -0.61 -2.27 -33.55
N GLU A 83 -1.13 -2.61 -32.36
CA GLU A 83 -2.09 -1.82 -31.59
C GLU A 83 -1.56 -0.43 -31.20
N GLU A 84 -0.29 -0.30 -30.82
CA GLU A 84 0.34 0.96 -30.40
C GLU A 84 0.52 1.90 -31.59
N GLN A 85 0.94 1.37 -32.75
CA GLN A 85 1.18 2.19 -33.94
C GLN A 85 -0.11 2.51 -34.71
N SER A 86 -1.07 1.59 -34.72
CA SER A 86 -2.35 1.76 -35.42
C SER A 86 -3.43 2.43 -34.56
N TYR A 87 -3.14 2.71 -33.28
CA TYR A 87 -4.10 3.21 -32.30
C TYR A 87 -5.34 2.31 -32.14
N ASN A 88 -5.21 1.01 -32.43
CA ASN A 88 -6.28 0.04 -32.22
C ASN A 88 -6.32 -0.43 -30.75
N ILE A 89 -6.65 0.50 -29.86
CA ILE A 89 -6.63 0.31 -28.41
C ILE A 89 -7.87 -0.45 -27.97
N THR A 90 -7.65 -1.63 -27.39
CA THR A 90 -8.72 -2.47 -26.80
C THR A 90 -8.75 -2.31 -25.28
N THR A 91 -9.78 -2.86 -24.63
CA THR A 91 -9.87 -2.89 -23.17
C THR A 91 -8.74 -3.68 -22.50
N ASN A 92 -8.01 -4.52 -23.25
CA ASN A 92 -6.86 -5.26 -22.73
C ASN A 92 -5.55 -4.47 -22.81
N PHE A 93 -5.52 -3.37 -23.56
CA PHE A 93 -4.34 -2.54 -23.72
C PHE A 93 -3.94 -1.90 -22.39
N GLY A 94 -2.74 -2.24 -21.89
CA GLY A 94 -2.27 -1.73 -20.60
C GLY A 94 -3.14 -2.15 -19.40
N ALA A 95 -3.97 -3.20 -19.53
CA ALA A 95 -4.88 -3.64 -18.45
C ALA A 95 -4.16 -3.98 -17.13
N GLY A 96 -2.89 -4.39 -17.22
CA GLY A 96 -2.04 -4.61 -16.07
C GLY A 96 -1.71 -3.33 -15.30
N THR A 97 -1.54 -2.20 -15.99
CA THR A 97 -1.04 -0.93 -15.43
C THR A 97 -1.99 -0.31 -14.42
N PHE A 98 -3.29 -0.31 -14.71
CA PHE A 98 -4.31 0.22 -13.80
C PHE A 98 -4.26 -0.51 -12.45
N ASN A 99 -4.41 -1.84 -12.46
CA ASN A 99 -4.39 -2.67 -11.25
C ASN A 99 -3.06 -2.54 -10.50
N ALA A 100 -1.96 -2.60 -11.26
CA ALA A 100 -0.60 -2.44 -10.77
C ALA A 100 -0.35 -1.18 -9.94
N ILE A 101 -0.94 -0.04 -10.33
CA ILE A 101 -0.79 1.23 -9.61
C ILE A 101 -1.71 1.25 -8.37
N TYR A 102 -2.94 0.72 -8.47
CA TYR A 102 -3.83 0.56 -7.32
C TYR A 102 -3.26 -0.37 -6.24
N ASP A 103 -2.66 -1.49 -6.64
CA ASP A 103 -2.02 -2.44 -5.72
C ASP A 103 -0.92 -1.74 -4.91
N ASN A 104 -0.07 -0.96 -5.58
CA ASN A 104 0.99 -0.22 -4.90
C ASN A 104 0.45 0.98 -4.08
N ALA A 105 -0.64 1.62 -4.53
CA ALA A 105 -1.33 2.63 -3.74
C ALA A 105 -1.95 2.03 -2.46
N TYR A 106 -2.38 0.76 -2.49
CA TYR A 106 -2.86 0.03 -1.33
C TYR A 106 -1.75 -0.19 -0.29
N ASP A 107 -0.52 -0.51 -0.71
CA ASP A 107 0.63 -0.59 0.20
C ASP A 107 0.86 0.74 0.94
N TYR A 108 0.68 1.88 0.26
CA TYR A 108 0.73 3.19 0.91
C TYR A 108 -0.47 3.47 1.83
N VAL A 109 -1.67 3.00 1.50
CA VAL A 109 -2.83 3.10 2.43
C VAL A 109 -2.57 2.29 3.70
N PHE A 110 -2.03 1.08 3.57
CA PHE A 110 -1.60 0.27 4.70
C PHE A 110 -0.54 1.02 5.53
N MET A 111 0.51 1.52 4.87
CA MET A 111 1.62 2.23 5.52
C MET A 111 1.13 3.47 6.28
N GLU A 112 0.24 4.28 5.68
CA GLU A 112 -0.35 5.46 6.30
C GLU A 112 -1.08 5.10 7.60
N ARG A 113 -1.96 4.10 7.55
CA ARG A 113 -2.73 3.64 8.72
C ARG A 113 -1.81 3.07 9.80
N ALA A 114 -0.89 2.19 9.42
CA ALA A 114 0.04 1.52 10.32
C ALA A 114 0.99 2.51 11.00
N ALA A 115 1.46 3.52 10.27
CA ALA A 115 2.31 4.58 10.80
C ALA A 115 1.55 5.48 11.78
N LYS A 116 0.33 5.88 11.44
CA LYS A 116 -0.53 6.69 12.30
C LYS A 116 -0.83 6.01 13.64
N GLU A 117 -1.17 4.71 13.62
CA GLU A 117 -1.41 3.93 14.83
C GLU A 117 -0.18 3.83 15.75
N ARG A 118 1.02 3.92 15.17
CA ARG A 118 2.30 3.82 15.87
C ARG A 118 2.95 5.17 16.17
N GLY A 119 2.32 6.30 15.80
CA GLY A 119 2.89 7.64 15.97
C GLY A 119 4.09 7.94 15.05
N GLN A 120 4.24 7.20 13.95
CA GLN A 120 5.38 7.31 13.05
C GLN A 120 5.12 8.34 11.94
N GLY A 121 5.13 9.62 12.31
CA GLY A 121 4.73 10.71 11.41
C GLY A 121 5.54 10.82 10.11
N PHE A 122 6.80 10.34 10.07
CA PHE A 122 7.58 10.35 8.83
C PHE A 122 7.00 9.37 7.82
N TYR A 123 6.74 8.12 8.24
CA TYR A 123 6.12 7.12 7.37
C TYR A 123 4.70 7.52 6.95
N GLU A 124 3.91 8.12 7.86
CA GLU A 124 2.57 8.61 7.51
C GLU A 124 2.65 9.69 6.42
N GLY A 125 3.59 10.63 6.55
CA GLY A 125 3.74 11.69 5.57
C GLY A 125 4.29 11.19 4.23
N MET A 126 5.25 10.26 4.26
CA MET A 126 5.77 9.61 3.05
C MET A 126 4.68 8.82 2.32
N ALA A 127 3.84 8.08 3.05
CA ALA A 127 2.71 7.35 2.49
C ALA A 127 1.75 8.28 1.75
N LYS A 128 1.40 9.42 2.36
CA LYS A 128 0.52 10.41 1.74
C LYS A 128 1.10 10.96 0.44
N ILE A 129 2.36 11.39 0.46
CA ILE A 129 3.02 11.98 -0.73
C ILE A 129 3.09 10.96 -1.87
N MET A 130 3.55 9.74 -1.59
CA MET A 130 3.74 8.72 -2.63
C MET A 130 2.42 8.12 -3.12
N LYS A 131 1.42 7.94 -2.24
CA LYS A 131 0.05 7.59 -2.65
C LYS A 131 -0.50 8.64 -3.60
N SER A 132 -0.29 9.93 -3.30
CA SER A 132 -0.72 11.00 -4.19
C SER A 132 -0.01 10.98 -5.54
N HIS A 133 1.28 10.64 -5.58
CA HIS A 133 2.00 10.45 -6.83
C HIS A 133 1.40 9.31 -7.68
N ASN A 134 1.11 8.15 -7.08
CA ASN A 134 0.49 7.03 -7.78
C ASN A 134 -0.90 7.40 -8.34
N PHE A 135 -1.73 8.10 -7.57
CA PHE A 135 -3.04 8.54 -8.05
C PHE A 135 -2.95 9.59 -9.15
N ALA A 136 -1.96 10.48 -9.12
CA ALA A 136 -1.74 11.41 -10.24
C ALA A 136 -1.42 10.64 -11.54
N GLN A 137 -0.61 9.58 -11.48
CA GLN A 137 -0.34 8.73 -12.66
C GLN A 137 -1.60 8.05 -13.20
N LEU A 138 -2.52 7.65 -12.33
CA LEU A 138 -3.81 7.10 -12.73
C LEU A 138 -4.68 8.18 -13.41
N VAL A 139 -4.78 9.37 -12.83
CA VAL A 139 -5.55 10.48 -13.43
C VAL A 139 -4.96 10.88 -14.79
N ASP A 140 -3.64 11.00 -14.89
CA ASP A 140 -2.97 11.39 -16.15
C ASP A 140 -3.23 10.40 -17.29
N MET A 141 -3.44 9.12 -16.97
CA MET A 141 -3.65 8.06 -17.96
C MET A 141 -5.14 7.81 -18.26
N TYR A 142 -5.99 7.88 -17.24
CA TYR A 142 -7.39 7.41 -17.32
C TYR A 142 -8.42 8.52 -17.07
N ASN A 143 -7.98 9.72 -16.71
CA ASN A 143 -8.82 10.83 -16.29
C ASN A 143 -9.60 10.51 -15.00
N ASP A 144 -10.93 10.50 -15.04
CA ASP A 144 -11.75 10.14 -13.88
C ASP A 144 -11.41 8.71 -13.41
N ILE A 145 -11.27 8.52 -12.10
CA ILE A 145 -10.85 7.25 -11.50
C ILE A 145 -11.52 7.04 -10.15
N PRO A 146 -11.62 5.79 -9.66
CA PRO A 146 -11.98 5.56 -8.26
C PRO A 146 -10.94 6.13 -7.29
N TYR A 147 -11.32 7.10 -6.45
CA TYR A 147 -10.39 7.73 -5.53
C TYR A 147 -10.90 7.81 -4.09
N PHE A 148 -11.99 8.56 -3.83
CA PHE A 148 -12.45 8.82 -2.46
C PHE A 148 -13.03 7.58 -1.78
N GLU A 149 -13.63 6.69 -2.56
CA GLU A 149 -14.19 5.41 -2.09
C GLU A 149 -13.24 4.22 -2.33
N ALA A 150 -12.13 4.44 -3.04
CA ALA A 150 -11.22 3.37 -3.40
C ALA A 150 -10.41 2.84 -2.20
N LEU A 151 -9.92 1.61 -2.34
CA LEU A 151 -8.99 0.97 -1.39
C LEU A 151 -9.54 0.81 0.05
N GLN A 152 -10.88 0.79 0.21
CA GLN A 152 -11.53 0.57 1.51
C GLN A 152 -11.90 -0.90 1.79
N GLY A 153 -11.44 -1.82 0.93
CA GLY A 153 -11.73 -3.25 1.03
C GLY A 153 -13.25 -3.54 0.97
N LEU A 154 -13.73 -4.38 1.88
CA LEU A 154 -15.15 -4.78 1.91
C LEU A 154 -16.13 -3.64 2.22
N LYS A 155 -15.65 -2.48 2.68
CA LYS A 155 -16.52 -1.32 2.93
C LYS A 155 -17.00 -0.65 1.63
N ALA A 156 -16.24 -0.78 0.54
CA ALA A 156 -16.57 -0.24 -0.77
C ALA A 156 -16.05 -1.18 -1.86
N ILE A 157 -16.85 -2.19 -2.22
CA ILE A 157 -16.50 -3.20 -3.23
C ILE A 157 -16.67 -2.71 -4.67
N GLN A 158 -17.38 -1.60 -4.87
CA GLN A 158 -17.64 -0.97 -6.16
C GLN A 158 -17.49 0.54 -6.01
N PRO A 159 -16.24 1.03 -5.85
CA PRO A 159 -16.00 2.46 -5.69
C PRO A 159 -16.40 3.18 -6.99
N LYS A 160 -17.11 4.30 -6.84
CA LYS A 160 -17.45 5.14 -7.99
C LYS A 160 -16.20 5.83 -8.56
N TYR A 161 -16.32 6.31 -9.80
CA TYR A 161 -15.32 7.17 -10.41
C TYR A 161 -15.53 8.60 -9.93
N ASP A 162 -14.44 9.25 -9.55
CA ASP A 162 -14.38 10.63 -9.11
C ASP A 162 -13.77 11.51 -10.21
N ASP A 163 -14.27 12.74 -10.32
CA ASP A 163 -13.79 13.72 -11.30
C ASP A 163 -12.30 14.03 -11.11
N ALA A 164 -11.53 13.99 -12.20
CA ALA A 164 -10.08 14.18 -12.19
C ALA A 164 -9.63 15.47 -11.49
N LYS A 165 -10.37 16.58 -11.65
CA LYS A 165 -10.04 17.85 -11.00
C LYS A 165 -10.23 17.75 -9.50
N ALA A 166 -11.33 17.15 -9.04
CA ALA A 166 -11.58 16.92 -7.63
C ALA A 166 -10.52 16.00 -6.99
N VAL A 167 -10.05 14.99 -7.74
CA VAL A 167 -8.92 14.14 -7.31
C VAL A 167 -7.67 14.99 -7.14
N TYR A 168 -7.23 15.73 -8.17
CA TYR A 168 -6.03 16.57 -8.09
C TYR A 168 -6.05 17.60 -6.94
N GLU A 169 -7.20 18.23 -6.71
CA GLU A 169 -7.38 19.16 -5.58
C GLU A 169 -7.16 18.47 -4.22
N ASP A 170 -7.53 17.20 -4.07
CA ASP A 170 -7.24 16.44 -2.86
C ASP A 170 -5.79 15.94 -2.81
N LEU A 171 -5.21 15.50 -3.94
CA LEU A 171 -3.81 15.08 -4.00
C LEU A 171 -2.87 16.17 -3.48
N ILE A 172 -3.11 17.42 -3.86
CA ILE A 172 -2.33 18.58 -3.38
C ILE A 172 -2.45 18.72 -1.86
N LYS A 173 -3.66 18.57 -1.29
CA LYS A 173 -3.89 18.65 0.16
C LYS A 173 -3.21 17.50 0.91
N GLN A 174 -3.24 16.29 0.36
CA GLN A 174 -2.55 15.14 0.95
C GLN A 174 -1.03 15.32 0.94
N ILE A 175 -0.47 15.87 -0.15
CA ILE A 175 0.97 16.19 -0.23
C ILE A 175 1.33 17.25 0.82
N ASP A 176 0.55 18.32 0.97
CA ASP A 176 0.80 19.34 2.00
C ASP A 176 0.75 18.76 3.42
N SER A 177 -0.26 17.94 3.70
CA SER A 177 -0.38 17.22 4.97
C SER A 177 0.83 16.31 5.21
N GLY A 178 1.26 15.57 4.19
CA GLY A 178 2.41 14.67 4.26
C GLY A 178 3.72 15.40 4.52
N MET A 179 3.96 16.54 3.85
CA MET A 179 5.13 17.38 4.10
C MET A 179 5.13 17.94 5.54
N LEU A 180 3.98 18.34 6.06
CA LEU A 180 3.86 18.82 7.45
C LEU A 180 4.17 17.72 8.47
N LEU A 181 3.68 16.50 8.23
CA LEU A 181 3.95 15.33 9.06
C LEU A 181 5.46 14.98 9.08
N ILE A 182 6.10 14.93 7.90
CA ILE A 182 7.55 14.70 7.79
C ILE A 182 8.32 15.79 8.52
N LYS A 183 7.97 17.07 8.30
CA LYS A 183 8.61 18.21 8.96
C LYS A 183 8.53 18.09 10.48
N GLY A 184 7.35 17.80 11.02
CA GLY A 184 7.09 17.69 12.46
C GLY A 184 7.54 16.39 13.12
N SER A 185 7.89 15.35 12.35
CA SER A 185 8.28 14.04 12.88
C SER A 185 9.58 14.09 13.70
N VAL A 186 9.72 13.20 14.68
CA VAL A 186 11.00 12.92 15.34
C VAL A 186 11.57 11.63 14.77
N ILE A 187 12.80 11.65 14.25
CA ILE A 187 13.40 10.51 13.54
C ILE A 187 13.45 9.25 14.42
N ALA A 188 13.74 9.39 15.72
CA ALA A 188 13.80 8.27 16.66
C ALA A 188 12.47 7.51 16.83
N ASP A 189 11.33 8.15 16.54
CA ASP A 189 10.00 7.51 16.61
C ASP A 189 9.72 6.66 15.36
N ASN A 190 10.50 6.85 14.29
CA ASN A 190 10.32 6.20 12.99
C ASN A 190 11.37 5.10 12.83
N ILE A 191 11.00 3.89 13.23
CA ILE A 191 11.88 2.71 13.23
C ILE A 191 12.56 2.57 11.87
N ASN A 192 13.89 2.50 11.87
CA ASN A 192 14.73 2.23 10.70
C ASN A 192 14.51 3.17 9.48
N ILE A 193 13.98 4.38 9.68
CA ILE A 193 13.58 5.27 8.56
C ILE A 193 14.71 5.57 7.56
N ALA A 194 15.94 5.81 8.02
CA ALA A 194 17.08 6.11 7.14
C ALA A 194 17.38 5.01 6.12
N ASN A 195 17.12 3.74 6.45
CA ASN A 195 17.32 2.63 5.53
C ASN A 195 16.03 2.25 4.79
N ALA A 196 14.88 2.44 5.44
CA ALA A 196 13.59 2.10 4.84
C ALA A 196 13.18 3.09 3.74
N ASP A 197 13.54 4.37 3.91
CA ASP A 197 13.49 5.38 2.87
C ASP A 197 14.67 5.20 1.92
N ILE A 198 14.44 4.43 0.86
CA ILE A 198 15.44 4.16 -0.18
C ILE A 198 15.62 5.33 -1.17
N MET A 199 14.83 6.41 -1.06
CA MET A 199 14.90 7.55 -1.96
C MET A 199 15.75 8.67 -1.38
N PHE A 200 15.47 9.07 -0.14
CA PHE A 200 16.08 10.25 0.48
C PHE A 200 16.70 9.97 1.83
N HIS A 201 16.69 8.71 2.29
CA HIS A 201 17.34 8.28 3.52
C HIS A 201 17.00 9.13 4.74
N ASP A 202 15.72 9.48 4.92
CA ASP A 202 15.19 10.35 5.98
C ASP A 202 15.42 11.87 5.84
N ASP A 203 15.96 12.32 4.70
CA ASP A 203 16.14 13.74 4.41
C ASP A 203 14.79 14.46 4.19
N LYS A 204 14.37 15.18 5.23
CA LYS A 204 13.13 15.95 5.25
C LYS A 204 13.10 17.06 4.21
N ASP A 205 14.23 17.70 3.93
CA ASP A 205 14.30 18.80 2.98
C ASP A 205 14.13 18.28 1.55
N MET A 206 14.65 17.10 1.26
CA MET A 206 14.44 16.42 -0.02
C MET A 206 12.98 15.98 -0.21
N TRP A 207 12.34 15.45 0.83
CA TRP A 207 10.90 15.17 0.79
C TRP A 207 10.05 16.44 0.58
N ALA A 208 10.41 17.56 1.22
CA ALA A 208 9.74 18.83 1.00
C ALA A 208 9.93 19.35 -0.43
N LYS A 209 11.14 19.23 -1.01
CA LYS A 209 11.39 19.59 -2.42
C LYS A 209 10.60 18.71 -3.37
N PHE A 210 10.56 17.39 -3.11
CA PHE A 210 9.79 16.45 -3.93
C PHE A 210 8.30 16.75 -3.89
N GLY A 211 7.71 16.93 -2.69
CA GLY A 211 6.30 17.29 -2.54
C GLY A 211 5.94 18.60 -3.25
N ASN A 212 6.76 19.65 -3.11
CA ASN A 212 6.55 20.90 -3.85
C ASN A 212 6.68 20.74 -5.37
N THR A 213 7.57 19.87 -5.84
CA THR A 213 7.74 19.57 -7.27
C THR A 213 6.50 18.86 -7.84
N LEU A 214 5.92 17.91 -7.09
CA LEU A 214 4.67 17.27 -7.47
C LEU A 214 3.53 18.29 -7.56
N LYS A 215 3.39 19.15 -6.54
CA LYS A 215 2.38 20.21 -6.54
C LYS A 215 2.52 21.15 -7.75
N LEU A 216 3.75 21.54 -8.10
CA LEU A 216 3.99 22.37 -9.29
C LEU A 216 3.55 21.67 -10.58
N ARG A 217 3.74 20.35 -10.68
CA ARG A 217 3.28 19.56 -11.83
C ARG A 217 1.75 19.46 -11.92
N PHE A 218 1.07 19.49 -10.78
CA PHE A 218 -0.39 19.30 -10.70
C PHE A 218 -1.18 20.60 -10.93
N HIS A 219 -0.50 21.75 -10.94
CA HIS A 219 -1.06 23.08 -11.19
C HIS A 219 -1.08 23.42 -12.68
#